data_AF-M2QRJ1-F1
#
_entry.id   AF-M2QRJ1-F1
#
_cell.length_a   1.000
_cell.length_b   1.000
_cell.length_c   1.000
_cell.angle_alpha   90.00
_cell.angle_beta   90.00
_cell.angle_gamma   90.00
#
_symmetry.space_group_name_H-M   'P 1'
#
loop_
_entity.id
_entity.type
_entity.pdbx_description
1 polymer ?
#
loop_
_entity_poly.entity_id
_entity_poly.type
_entity_poly.pdbx_seq_one_letter_code
_entity_poly.pdbx_strand_id
1 'polypeptide(L)'
;MALAHLGYLLGGFDLTGFPLDGPLPDLPESNQSKSTRLEVYLRARERGSTIRQLAAEINDDTSTVVGSPLEIADHIERWFTAPAADGFTLVFPYLPGTLDDFVQLVLPLLRRRGLFRTRYEGTTLRDHLGLPRPTSRYGPAHGF
;
A
#
# COMPACT_ATOMS: atom_id res chain seq x y z
N MET A 1 -0.55 18.52 1.11
CA MET A 1 -0.58 17.05 1.02
C MET A 1 -0.03 16.40 2.29
N ALA A 2 1.26 16.57 2.61
CA ALA A 2 1.90 15.99 3.80
C ALA A 2 1.16 16.25 5.14
N LEU A 3 0.82 17.51 5.44
CA LEU A 3 0.13 17.87 6.68
C LEU A 3 -1.29 17.28 6.77
N ALA A 4 -2.02 17.26 5.66
CA ALA A 4 -3.36 16.66 5.59
C ALA A 4 -3.30 15.14 5.77
N HIS A 5 -2.28 14.48 5.23
CA HIS A 5 -2.05 13.06 5.42
C HIS A 5 -1.73 12.73 6.89
N LEU A 6 -0.85 13.50 7.53
CA LEU A 6 -0.62 13.40 8.97
C LEU A 6 -1.92 13.57 9.78
N GLY A 7 -2.74 14.57 9.44
CA GLY A 7 -4.05 14.77 10.06
C GLY A 7 -4.99 13.58 9.90
N TYR A 8 -5.00 12.95 8.71
CA TYR A 8 -5.75 11.72 8.44
C TYR A 8 -5.27 10.54 9.31
N LEU A 9 -3.95 10.30 9.39
CA LEU A 9 -3.38 9.22 10.22
C LEU A 9 -3.66 9.42 11.71
N LEU A 10 -3.75 10.68 12.14
CA LEU A 10 -4.13 11.04 13.51
C LEU A 10 -5.63 10.99 13.75
N GLY A 11 -6.43 10.49 12.81
CA GLY A 11 -7.87 10.30 13.00
C GLY A 11 -8.76 11.34 12.34
N GLY A 12 -8.24 12.04 11.33
CA GLY A 12 -8.99 12.99 10.51
C GLY A 12 -9.00 14.43 11.06
N PHE A 13 -8.05 14.79 11.93
CA PHE A 13 -7.97 16.13 12.50
C PHE A 13 -7.28 17.11 11.56
N ASP A 14 -7.82 18.33 11.49
CA ASP A 14 -7.15 19.44 10.82
C ASP A 14 -6.03 20.00 11.71
N LEU A 15 -4.82 20.02 11.18
CA LEU A 15 -3.62 20.48 11.87
C LEU A 15 -3.20 21.90 11.47
N THR A 16 -3.88 22.54 10.52
CA THR A 16 -3.50 23.87 10.01
C THR A 16 -3.57 24.97 11.06
N GLY A 17 -4.42 24.81 12.08
CA GLY A 17 -4.54 25.76 13.20
C GLY A 17 -3.46 25.63 14.28
N PHE A 18 -2.56 24.64 14.20
CA PHE A 18 -1.52 24.41 15.20
C PHE A 18 -0.16 24.97 14.78
N PRO A 19 0.71 25.36 15.74
CA PRO A 19 2.06 25.80 15.42
C PRO A 19 2.86 24.63 14.83
N LEU A 20 3.17 24.70 13.53
CA LEU A 20 3.82 23.61 12.79
C LEU A 20 5.21 23.24 13.32
N ASP A 21 5.90 24.21 13.90
CA ASP A 21 7.22 24.04 14.52
C ASP A 21 7.11 23.76 16.03
N GLY A 22 5.90 23.47 16.52
CA GLY A 22 5.61 23.01 17.87
C GLY A 22 5.41 21.49 17.95
N PRO A 23 5.25 20.95 19.17
CA PRO A 23 4.98 19.53 19.39
C PRO A 23 3.59 19.14 18.88
N LEU A 24 3.40 17.85 18.61
CA LEU A 24 2.09 17.31 18.29
C LEU A 24 1.14 17.43 19.50
N PRO A 25 -0.06 18.03 19.34
CA PRO A 25 -1.01 18.18 20.44
C PRO A 25 -1.66 16.85 20.84
N ASP A 26 -2.20 16.80 22.05
CA ASP A 26 -3.12 15.74 22.46
C ASP A 26 -4.46 15.94 21.76
N LEU A 27 -4.70 15.16 20.71
CA LEU A 27 -5.93 15.20 19.93
C LEU A 27 -7.01 14.33 20.61
N PRO A 28 -8.31 14.62 20.44
CA PRO A 28 -9.39 13.75 20.90
C PRO A 28 -9.28 12.32 20.36
N GLU A 29 -9.96 11.37 21.02
CA GLU A 29 -10.06 10.01 20.50
C GLU A 29 -10.73 9.98 19.11
N SER A 30 -10.32 9.02 18.30
CA SER A 30 -10.89 8.75 16.98
C SER A 30 -11.11 7.25 16.79
N ASN A 31 -12.13 6.91 15.98
CA ASN A 31 -12.43 5.54 15.59
C ASN A 31 -11.56 5.03 14.41
N GLN A 32 -10.63 5.87 13.93
CA GLN A 32 -9.62 5.48 12.94
C GLN A 32 -8.55 4.55 13.53
N SER A 33 -7.54 4.18 12.73
CA SER A 33 -6.45 3.29 13.13
C SER A 33 -5.74 3.75 14.42
N LYS A 34 -6.04 3.07 15.53
CA LYS A 34 -5.43 3.36 16.84
C LYS A 34 -3.94 3.03 16.88
N SER A 35 -3.52 1.96 16.21
CA SER A 35 -2.12 1.54 16.14
C SER A 35 -1.26 2.54 15.37
N THR A 36 -1.71 2.96 14.18
CA THR A 36 -1.01 3.96 13.37
C THR A 36 -0.90 5.30 14.11
N ARG A 37 -2.00 5.73 14.74
CA ARG A 37 -1.99 6.95 15.54
C ARG A 37 -1.01 6.85 16.72
N LEU A 38 -1.02 5.74 17.46
CA LEU A 38 -0.09 5.49 18.55
C LEU A 38 1.37 5.54 18.06
N GLU A 39 1.66 4.93 16.92
CA GLU A 39 3.00 4.94 16.33
C GLU A 39 3.48 6.37 16.01
N VAL A 40 2.61 7.22 15.45
CA VAL A 40 2.94 8.63 15.22
C VAL A 40 3.24 9.36 16.54
N TYR A 41 2.44 9.14 17.59
CA TYR A 41 2.69 9.73 18.91
C TYR A 41 3.99 9.23 19.55
N LEU A 42 4.29 7.93 19.44
CA LEU A 42 5.54 7.35 19.94
C LEU A 42 6.74 7.97 19.22
N ARG A 43 6.72 8.02 17.88
CA ARG A 43 7.78 8.66 17.08
C ARG A 43 7.97 10.13 17.44
N ALA A 44 6.87 10.87 17.59
CA ALA A 44 6.90 12.28 18.00
C ALA A 44 7.60 12.47 19.36
N ARG A 45 7.29 11.60 20.32
CA ARG A 45 7.87 11.65 21.68
C ARG A 45 9.33 11.20 21.72
N GLU A 46 9.68 10.13 21.01
CA GLU A 46 11.05 9.60 20.98
C GLU A 46 12.04 10.58 20.33
N ARG A 47 11.61 11.27 19.27
CA ARG A 47 12.48 12.14 18.47
C ARG A 47 12.34 13.62 18.83
N GLY A 48 11.31 13.99 19.58
CA GLY A 48 10.95 15.40 19.80
C GLY A 48 10.54 16.12 18.51
N SER A 49 10.02 15.38 17.53
CA SER A 49 9.69 15.93 16.21
C SER A 49 8.53 16.92 16.27
N THR A 50 8.68 18.03 15.54
CA THR A 50 7.62 19.01 15.29
C THR A 50 6.56 18.46 14.34
N ILE A 51 5.37 19.08 14.30
CA ILE A 51 4.31 18.71 13.34
C ILE A 51 4.83 18.75 11.89
N ARG A 52 5.65 19.75 11.55
CA ARG A 52 6.26 19.88 10.21
C ARG A 52 7.17 18.71 9.88
N GLN A 53 8.02 18.31 10.82
CA GLN A 53 8.93 17.17 10.65
C GLN A 53 8.16 15.85 10.52
N LEU A 54 7.18 15.62 11.40
CA LEU A 54 6.31 14.45 11.31
C LEU A 54 5.58 14.37 9.96
N ALA A 55 5.05 15.50 9.47
CA ALA A 55 4.39 15.55 8.18
C ALA A 55 5.34 15.21 7.01
N ALA A 56 6.61 15.64 7.10
CA ALA A 56 7.62 15.30 6.11
C ALA A 56 7.99 13.80 6.16
N GLU A 57 8.18 13.25 7.37
CA GLU A 57 8.57 11.85 7.62
C GLU A 57 7.49 10.84 7.24
N ILE A 58 6.21 11.17 7.35
CA ILE A 58 5.11 10.23 7.07
C ILE A 58 5.06 9.78 5.60
N ASN A 59 5.64 10.56 4.68
CA ASN A 59 5.73 10.14 3.29
C ASN A 59 6.91 9.21 3.02
N ASP A 60 7.77 8.99 4.02
CA ASP A 60 8.89 8.06 3.95
C ASP A 60 8.39 6.66 4.38
N ASP A 61 7.57 6.06 3.51
CA ASP A 61 7.10 4.70 3.71
C ASP A 61 8.25 3.73 3.43
N THR A 62 8.66 2.98 4.45
CA THR A 62 9.74 1.98 4.39
C THR A 62 9.45 0.84 3.41
N SER A 63 8.22 0.73 2.92
CA SER A 63 7.84 -0.20 1.85
C SER A 63 8.04 0.35 0.43
N THR A 64 8.49 1.60 0.28
CA THR A 64 8.73 2.20 -1.03
C THR A 64 9.94 1.57 -1.71
N VAL A 65 9.71 0.99 -2.88
CA VAL A 65 10.78 0.46 -3.74
C VAL A 65 11.08 1.50 -4.83
N VAL A 66 12.32 1.99 -4.85
CA VAL A 66 12.82 2.93 -5.86
C VAL A 66 13.98 2.29 -6.60
N GLY A 67 13.92 2.26 -7.93
CA GLY A 67 14.96 1.70 -8.77
C GLY A 67 14.60 1.67 -10.25
N SER A 68 15.49 1.09 -11.04
CA SER A 68 15.26 0.78 -12.45
C SER A 68 14.18 -0.30 -12.62
N PRO A 69 13.61 -0.46 -13.83
CA PRO A 69 12.62 -1.50 -14.09
C PRO A 69 13.12 -2.91 -13.77
N LEU A 70 14.42 -3.16 -13.97
CA LEU A 70 15.06 -4.43 -13.66
C LEU A 70 15.11 -4.67 -12.14
N GLU A 71 15.54 -3.68 -11.37
CA GLU A 71 15.62 -3.77 -9.90
C GLU A 71 14.25 -3.97 -9.27
N ILE A 72 13.22 -3.32 -9.80
CA ILE A 72 11.83 -3.52 -9.35
C ILE A 72 11.36 -4.95 -9.67
N ALA A 73 11.63 -5.46 -10.88
CA ALA A 73 11.28 -6.83 -11.24
C ALA A 73 12.03 -7.86 -10.37
N ASP A 74 13.32 -7.63 -10.10
CA ASP A 74 14.13 -8.47 -9.20
C ASP A 74 13.61 -8.46 -7.77
N HIS A 75 13.12 -7.31 -7.29
CA HIS A 75 12.48 -7.21 -5.98
C HIS A 75 11.21 -8.07 -5.92
N ILE A 76 10.33 -7.94 -6.91
CA ILE A 76 9.07 -8.71 -6.99
C ILE A 76 9.36 -10.22 -7.06
N GLU A 77 10.30 -10.64 -7.91
CA GLU A 77 10.70 -12.03 -8.05
C GLU A 77 11.24 -12.62 -6.75
N ARG A 78 12.10 -11.87 -6.05
CA ARG A 78 12.68 -12.32 -4.78
C ARG A 78 11.60 -12.60 -3.74
N TRP A 79 10.62 -11.70 -3.60
CA TRP A 79 9.52 -11.89 -2.64
C TRP A 79 8.61 -13.05 -3.03
N PHE A 80 8.30 -13.19 -4.32
CA PHE A 80 7.45 -14.26 -4.81
C PHE A 80 8.10 -15.64 -4.65
N THR A 81 9.38 -15.76 -5.00
CA THR A 81 10.14 -17.02 -4.92
C THR A 81 10.56 -17.40 -3.50
N ALA A 82 10.58 -16.45 -2.56
CA ALA A 82 10.86 -16.65 -1.14
C ALA A 82 9.62 -16.96 -0.27
N PRO A 83 8.59 -17.58 -0.86
CA PRO A 83 7.19 -17.54 -0.42
C PRO A 83 6.75 -16.39 0.50
N ALA A 84 7.23 -15.16 0.26
CA ALA A 84 6.91 -14.01 1.10
C ALA A 84 5.61 -13.31 0.67
N ALA A 85 5.19 -13.49 -0.58
CA ALA A 85 3.95 -12.94 -1.13
C ALA A 85 3.43 -13.75 -2.33
N ASP A 86 2.10 -13.95 -2.40
CA ASP A 86 1.42 -14.51 -3.57
C ASP A 86 1.03 -13.43 -4.61
N GLY A 87 1.08 -12.16 -4.21
CA GLY A 87 0.71 -11.02 -5.02
C GLY A 87 1.00 -9.70 -4.30
N PHE A 88 0.86 -8.59 -5.02
CA PHE A 88 1.24 -7.26 -4.54
C PHE A 88 0.09 -6.27 -4.73
N THR A 89 -0.14 -5.45 -3.70
CA THR A 89 -0.95 -4.24 -3.81
C THR A 89 -0.04 -3.09 -4.17
N LEU A 90 -0.16 -2.57 -5.39
CA LEU A 90 0.68 -1.48 -5.87
C LEU A 90 0.03 -0.13 -5.56
N VAL A 91 0.77 0.73 -4.88
CA VAL A 91 0.40 2.14 -4.65
C VAL A 91 1.42 3.00 -5.36
N PHE A 92 0.94 3.90 -6.21
CA PHE A 92 1.79 4.75 -7.03
C PHE A 92 1.80 6.19 -6.50
N PRO A 93 2.95 6.88 -6.54
CA PRO A 93 3.08 8.25 -6.03
C PRO A 93 2.26 9.26 -6.86
N TYR A 94 2.07 8.99 -8.16
CA TYR A 94 1.16 9.75 -9.00
C TYR A 94 0.59 8.88 -10.13
N LEU A 95 -0.61 9.22 -10.57
CA LEU A 95 -1.35 8.49 -11.61
C LEU A 95 -1.77 9.45 -12.73
N PRO A 96 -1.83 8.98 -14.00
CA PRO A 96 -1.54 7.61 -14.44
C PRO A 96 -0.05 7.32 -14.69
N GLY A 97 0.83 8.32 -14.70
CA GLY A 97 2.19 8.16 -15.24
C GLY A 97 3.02 7.03 -14.64
N THR A 98 3.10 6.89 -13.31
CA THR A 98 3.89 5.77 -12.72
C THR A 98 3.28 4.40 -13.02
N LEU A 99 1.96 4.32 -13.15
CA LEU A 99 1.30 3.09 -13.58
C LEU A 99 1.66 2.76 -15.05
N ASP A 100 1.67 3.77 -15.92
CA ASP A 100 2.05 3.59 -17.32
C ASP A 100 3.50 3.10 -17.43
N ASP A 101 4.43 3.71 -16.69
CA ASP A 101 5.84 3.28 -16.62
C ASP A 101 5.95 1.83 -16.13
N PHE A 102 5.22 1.45 -15.08
CA PHE A 102 5.22 0.08 -14.57
C PHE A 102 4.72 -0.92 -15.61
N VAL A 103 3.60 -0.61 -16.29
CA VAL A 103 3.01 -1.47 -17.32
C VAL A 103 3.93 -1.60 -18.53
N GLN A 104 4.60 -0.52 -18.94
CA GLN A 104 5.46 -0.51 -20.13
C GLN A 104 6.84 -1.11 -19.88
N LEU A 105 7.41 -0.90 -18.69
CA LEU A 105 8.81 -1.21 -18.41
C LEU A 105 8.99 -2.45 -17.52
N VAL A 106 8.15 -2.63 -16.49
CA VAL A 106 8.31 -3.71 -15.51
C VAL A 106 7.50 -4.95 -15.89
N LEU A 107 6.24 -4.77 -16.29
CA LEU A 107 5.34 -5.88 -16.61
C LEU A 107 5.88 -6.84 -17.69
N PRO A 108 6.56 -6.38 -18.76
CA PRO A 108 7.17 -7.29 -19.74
C PRO A 108 8.27 -8.16 -19.13
N LEU A 109 9.04 -7.65 -18.17
CA LEU A 109 10.08 -8.41 -17.46
C LEU A 109 9.45 -9.52 -16.61
N LEU A 110 8.41 -9.19 -15.84
CA LEU A 110 7.68 -10.16 -15.03
C LEU A 110 7.05 -11.27 -15.89
N ARG A 111 6.49 -10.91 -17.05
CA ARG A 111 5.95 -11.90 -18.01
C ARG A 111 7.03 -12.81 -18.58
N ARG A 112 8.19 -12.27 -18.96
CA ARG A 112 9.33 -13.06 -19.45
C ARG A 112 9.83 -14.07 -18.41
N ARG A 113 9.73 -13.72 -17.12
CA ARG A 113 10.09 -14.58 -15.98
C ARG A 113 8.99 -15.56 -15.56
N GLY A 114 7.81 -15.53 -16.20
CA GLY A 114 6.68 -16.36 -15.82
C GLY A 114 6.00 -15.94 -14.51
N LEU A 115 6.31 -14.76 -13.99
CA LEU A 115 5.75 -14.20 -12.74
C LEU A 115 4.43 -13.47 -12.95
N PHE A 116 4.06 -13.20 -14.20
CA PHE A 116 2.79 -12.57 -14.52
C PHE A 116 2.18 -13.15 -15.79
N ARG A 117 0.85 -13.26 -15.79
CA ARG A 117 0.07 -13.77 -16.92
C ARG A 117 0.24 -12.92 -18.19
N THR A 118 0.17 -13.59 -19.34
CA THR A 118 0.18 -12.96 -20.67
C THR A 118 -1.23 -12.74 -21.22
N ARG A 119 -2.21 -13.49 -20.72
CA ARG A 119 -3.63 -13.38 -21.08
C ARG A 119 -4.51 -13.73 -19.87
N TYR A 120 -5.78 -13.32 -19.93
CA TYR A 120 -6.81 -13.74 -18.98
C TYR A 120 -7.55 -14.95 -19.56
N GLU A 121 -7.77 -15.98 -18.74
CA GLU A 121 -8.38 -17.24 -19.20
C GLU A 121 -9.81 -17.45 -18.68
N GLY A 122 -10.26 -16.63 -17.73
CA GLY A 122 -11.62 -16.68 -17.19
C GLY A 122 -12.32 -15.32 -17.20
N THR A 123 -13.58 -15.31 -16.78
CA THR A 123 -14.46 -14.13 -16.86
C THR A 123 -14.70 -13.49 -15.49
N THR A 124 -14.33 -14.17 -14.42
CA THR A 124 -14.53 -13.70 -13.05
C THR A 124 -13.20 -13.40 -12.37
N LEU A 125 -13.25 -12.52 -11.35
CA LEU A 125 -12.08 -12.26 -10.50
C LEU A 125 -11.56 -13.55 -9.84
N ARG A 126 -12.45 -14.50 -9.53
CA ARG A 126 -12.05 -15.80 -8.96
C ARG A 126 -11.19 -16.58 -9.93
N ASP A 127 -11.58 -16.64 -11.21
CA ASP A 127 -10.78 -17.30 -12.24
C ASP A 127 -9.38 -16.66 -12.36
N HIS A 128 -9.32 -15.33 -12.29
CA HIS A 128 -8.05 -14.58 -12.41
C HIS A 128 -7.12 -14.77 -11.20
N LEU A 129 -7.66 -15.20 -10.07
CA LEU A 129 -6.93 -15.49 -8.83
C LEU A 129 -6.74 -17.01 -8.60
N GLY A 130 -7.19 -17.87 -9.52
CA GLY A 130 -7.11 -19.32 -9.34
C GLY A 130 -8.02 -19.87 -8.23
N LEU A 131 -9.10 -19.15 -7.89
CA LEU A 131 -10.00 -19.51 -6.80
C LEU A 131 -11.21 -20.29 -7.29
N PRO A 132 -11.62 -21.38 -6.60
CA PRO A 132 -12.83 -22.11 -6.96
C PRO A 132 -14.08 -21.26 -6.71
N ARG A 133 -15.13 -21.51 -7.51
CA ARG A 133 -16.44 -20.92 -7.28
C ARG A 133 -17.12 -21.66 -6.12
N PRO A 134 -17.53 -20.97 -5.05
CA PRO A 134 -18.21 -21.62 -3.94
C PRO A 134 -19.60 -22.09 -4.37
N THR A 135 -19.96 -23.32 -3.99
CA THR A 135 -21.32 -23.83 -4.14
C THR A 135 -22.26 -23.02 -3.26
N SER A 136 -23.42 -22.63 -3.79
CA SER A 136 -24.44 -21.95 -3.00
C SER A 136 -24.92 -22.88 -1.88
N ARG A 137 -24.92 -22.38 -0.64
CA ARG A 137 -25.50 -23.10 0.51
C ARG A 137 -27.01 -23.35 0.39
N TYR A 138 -27.67 -22.66 -0.54
CA TYR A 138 -29.10 -22.77 -0.84
C TYR A 138 -29.36 -23.36 -2.23
N GLY A 139 -28.32 -23.72 -2.98
CA GLY A 139 -28.44 -24.33 -4.30
C GLY A 139 -28.52 -25.86 -4.21
N PRO A 140 -29.00 -26.55 -5.25
CA PRO A 140 -28.93 -28.01 -5.30
C PRO A 140 -27.46 -28.44 -5.21
N ALA A 141 -27.15 -29.48 -4.43
CA ALA A 141 -25.82 -30.10 -4.46
C ALA A 141 -25.57 -30.64 -5.88
N HIS A 142 -24.73 -29.98 -6.66
CA HIS A 142 -24.41 -30.44 -8.01
C HIS A 142 -23.41 -31.58 -7.90
N GLY A 143 -23.93 -32.82 -7.99
CA GLY A 143 -23.15 -33.99 -8.35
C GLY A 143 -22.95 -34.01 -9.86
N PHE A 144 -21.70 -34.21 -10.27
CA PHE A 144 -21.33 -34.91 -11.50
C PHE A 144 -20.29 -35.95 -11.12
#